data_AF-A0AB39BA39-F1
#
_entry.id   AF-A0AB39BA39-F1
#
_cell.length_a   1.000
_cell.length_b   1.000
_cell.length_c   1.000
_cell.angle_alpha   90.00
_cell.angle_beta   90.00
_cell.angle_gamma   90.00
#
_symmetry.space_group_name_H-M   'P 1'
#
loop_
_entity.id
_entity.type
_entity.pdbx_description
1 polymer ?
#
loop_
_entity_poly.entity_id
_entity_poly.type
_entity_poly.pdbx_seq_one_letter_code
_entity_poly.pdbx_strand_id
1 'polypeptide(L)'
;MNEKQFEFHLEEFRQLKAEISALLARIGFLFRNSIIASSVLYAWLLSKVGGFSGSNDCIAFPKDMAAFAIWIPPAFVASSFAFGILTYLHVVAVGKYLRKCEQELGADGLGWEKFWSGKRPYLTIGLTVIWILLLTCSVYVSYQMRQKLEPLPNCPNPKISIKLPDLSTAGRAGHPESL
;
A
#
# COMPACT_ATOMS: atom_id res chain seq x y z
N MET A 1 -11.06 -41.72 -17.48
CA MET A 1 -9.85 -41.04 -16.96
C MET A 1 -9.07 -42.04 -16.10
N ASN A 2 -7.75 -42.09 -16.22
CA ASN A 2 -6.92 -42.96 -15.38
C ASN A 2 -6.93 -42.45 -13.93
N GLU A 3 -6.86 -43.33 -12.94
CA GLU A 3 -6.87 -42.95 -11.50
C GLU A 3 -5.78 -41.93 -11.19
N LYS A 4 -4.56 -42.15 -11.74
CA LYS A 4 -3.44 -41.22 -11.61
C LYS A 4 -3.69 -39.83 -12.19
N GLN A 5 -4.46 -39.73 -13.28
CA GLN A 5 -4.81 -38.44 -13.88
C GLN A 5 -5.82 -37.70 -13.00
N PHE A 6 -6.79 -38.42 -12.44
CA PHE A 6 -7.75 -37.85 -11.50
C PHE A 6 -7.04 -37.27 -10.26
N GLU A 7 -6.12 -38.03 -9.66
CA GLU A 7 -5.33 -37.58 -8.51
C GLU A 7 -4.50 -36.34 -8.84
N PHE A 8 -3.84 -36.31 -9.99
CA PHE A 8 -3.07 -35.16 -10.45
C PHE A 8 -3.92 -33.88 -10.56
N HIS A 9 -5.06 -33.95 -11.25
CA HIS A 9 -5.96 -32.78 -11.40
C HIS A 9 -6.58 -32.34 -10.07
N LEU A 10 -6.80 -33.27 -9.14
CA LEU A 10 -7.28 -32.97 -7.80
C LEU A 10 -6.25 -32.18 -6.99
N GLU A 11 -4.96 -32.56 -7.07
CA GLU A 11 -3.87 -31.84 -6.42
C GLU A 11 -3.65 -30.46 -7.03
N GLU A 12 -3.65 -30.36 -8.35
CA GLU A 12 -3.55 -29.10 -9.08
C GLU A 12 -4.69 -28.13 -8.70
N PHE A 13 -5.93 -28.62 -8.62
CA PHE A 13 -7.08 -27.85 -8.18
C PHE A 13 -6.89 -27.29 -6.75
N ARG A 14 -6.37 -28.12 -5.82
CA ARG A 14 -6.10 -27.70 -4.44
C ARG A 14 -5.02 -26.62 -4.39
N GLN A 15 -3.96 -26.76 -5.18
CA GLN A 15 -2.88 -25.80 -5.27
C GLN A 15 -3.37 -24.44 -5.81
N LEU A 16 -4.13 -24.44 -6.91
CA LEU A 16 -4.68 -23.22 -7.51
C LEU A 16 -5.65 -22.49 -6.57
N LYS A 17 -6.46 -23.25 -5.82
CA LYS A 17 -7.33 -22.66 -4.79
C LYS A 17 -6.54 -21.99 -3.67
N ALA A 18 -5.45 -22.61 -3.22
CA ALA A 18 -4.56 -22.02 -2.22
C ALA A 18 -3.90 -20.74 -2.75
N GLU A 19 -3.48 -20.73 -4.02
CA GLU A 19 -2.90 -19.57 -4.69
C GLU A 19 -3.90 -18.39 -4.78
N ILE A 20 -5.14 -18.64 -5.22
CA ILE A 20 -6.19 -17.60 -5.26
C ILE A 20 -6.43 -17.01 -3.85
N SER A 21 -6.51 -17.86 -2.83
CA SER A 21 -6.71 -17.43 -1.45
C SER A 21 -5.58 -16.51 -0.97
N ALA A 22 -4.33 -16.88 -1.28
CA ALA A 22 -3.15 -16.07 -0.95
C ALA A 22 -3.15 -14.73 -1.68
N LEU A 23 -3.53 -14.70 -2.96
CA LEU A 23 -3.63 -13.48 -3.76
C LEU A 23 -4.71 -12.53 -3.24
N LEU A 24 -5.87 -13.06 -2.85
CA LEU A 24 -6.95 -12.26 -2.24
C LEU A 24 -6.52 -11.65 -0.90
N ALA A 25 -5.84 -12.42 -0.05
CA ALA A 25 -5.28 -11.92 1.21
C ALA A 25 -4.27 -10.79 0.96
N ARG A 26 -3.43 -10.93 -0.08
CA ARG A 26 -2.45 -9.91 -0.48
C ARG A 26 -3.12 -8.61 -0.95
N ILE A 27 -4.22 -8.68 -1.72
CA ILE A 27 -5.00 -7.48 -2.10
C ILE A 27 -5.53 -6.78 -0.85
N GLY A 28 -6.11 -7.53 0.08
CA GLY A 28 -6.63 -6.98 1.34
C GLY A 28 -5.54 -6.27 2.16
N PHE A 29 -4.34 -6.85 2.20
CA PHE A 29 -3.17 -6.25 2.85
C PHE A 29 -2.72 -4.96 2.15
N LEU A 30 -2.61 -4.97 0.81
CA LEU A 30 -2.26 -3.78 0.03
C LEU A 30 -3.25 -2.63 0.24
N PHE A 31 -4.55 -2.94 0.25
CA PHE A 31 -5.58 -1.95 0.53
C PHE A 31 -5.38 -1.30 1.91
N ARG A 32 -5.23 -2.08 2.98
CA ARG A 32 -5.01 -1.56 4.34
C ARG A 32 -3.74 -0.71 4.42
N ASN A 33 -2.65 -1.16 3.83
CA ASN A 33 -1.39 -0.42 3.83
C ASN A 33 -1.45 0.85 3.00
N SER A 34 -2.21 0.88 1.90
CA SER A 34 -2.38 2.10 1.11
C SER A 34 -2.97 3.25 1.92
N ILE A 35 -3.93 2.95 2.81
CA ILE A 35 -4.56 3.92 3.70
C ILE A 35 -3.59 4.33 4.81
N ILE A 36 -3.00 3.37 5.51
CA ILE A 36 -2.12 3.63 6.66
C ILE A 36 -0.87 4.40 6.21
N ALA A 37 -0.18 3.91 5.17
CA ALA A 37 1.06 4.53 4.70
C ALA A 37 0.81 5.96 4.19
N SER A 38 -0.26 6.18 3.43
CA SER A 38 -0.62 7.53 2.97
C SER A 38 -0.93 8.46 4.13
N SER A 39 -1.67 7.99 5.14
CA SER A 39 -2.03 8.79 6.31
C SER A 39 -0.79 9.18 7.12
N VAL A 40 0.14 8.23 7.32
CA VAL A 40 1.41 8.47 8.02
C VAL A 40 2.27 9.47 7.25
N LEU A 41 2.39 9.31 5.92
CA LEU A 41 3.15 10.25 5.08
C LEU A 41 2.56 11.66 5.12
N TYR A 42 1.23 11.81 5.04
CA TYR A 42 0.59 13.11 5.17
C TYR A 42 0.76 13.71 6.57
N ALA A 43 0.58 12.93 7.63
CA ALA A 43 0.80 13.40 9.00
C ALA A 43 2.25 13.87 9.19
N TRP A 44 3.21 13.11 8.67
CA TRP A 44 4.62 13.49 8.68
C TRP A 44 4.88 14.78 7.89
N LEU A 45 4.36 14.90 6.67
CA LEU A 45 4.48 16.12 5.86
C LEU A 45 3.89 17.33 6.58
N LEU A 46 2.69 17.20 7.14
CA LEU A 46 2.03 18.26 7.90
C LEU A 46 2.85 18.67 9.13
N SER A 47 3.48 17.72 9.83
CA SER A 47 4.34 18.01 10.99
C SER A 47 5.62 18.78 10.62
N LYS A 48 6.12 18.61 9.39
CA LYS A 48 7.35 19.25 8.90
C LYS A 48 7.10 20.56 8.18
N VAL A 49 5.97 20.68 7.48
CA VAL A 49 5.56 21.90 6.77
C VAL A 49 4.88 22.88 7.72
N GLY A 50 3.98 22.39 8.57
CA GLY A 50 3.22 23.21 9.51
C GLY A 50 3.98 23.48 10.80
N GLY A 51 5.28 23.79 10.72
CA GLY A 51 6.04 24.24 11.89
C GLY A 51 5.35 25.47 12.48
N PHE A 52 4.50 25.26 13.49
CA PHE A 52 3.86 26.28 14.30
C PHE A 52 4.94 26.97 15.15
N SER A 53 5.87 27.66 14.52
CA SER A 53 6.82 28.53 15.18
C SER A 53 6.29 29.94 14.97
N GLY A 54 5.58 30.44 15.98
CA GLY A 54 4.75 31.65 15.95
C GLY A 54 5.50 32.98 15.74
N SER A 55 6.47 33.05 14.83
CA SER A 55 7.05 34.33 14.43
C SER A 55 7.63 34.38 13.02
N ASN A 56 7.84 33.26 12.29
CA ASN A 56 8.31 33.29 10.90
C ASN A 56 7.80 32.08 10.12
N ASP A 57 6.79 32.28 9.26
CA ASP A 57 6.25 31.29 8.33
C ASP A 57 7.29 30.89 7.26
N CYS A 58 8.25 30.04 7.61
CA CYS A 58 9.24 29.53 6.66
C CYS A 58 9.28 28.00 6.68
N ILE A 59 9.56 27.41 5.52
CA ILE A 59 9.65 25.95 5.38
C ILE A 59 11.10 25.53 5.67
N ALA A 60 11.30 24.68 6.68
CA ALA A 60 12.61 24.12 7.02
C ALA A 60 13.12 23.08 6.00
N PHE A 61 12.22 22.56 5.17
CA PHE A 61 12.49 21.55 4.16
C PHE A 61 12.66 22.19 2.76
N PRO A 62 13.59 21.70 1.92
CA PRO A 62 13.74 22.21 0.55
C PRO A 62 12.43 22.10 -0.24
N LYS A 63 11.99 23.21 -0.85
CA LYS A 63 10.76 23.27 -1.66
C LYS A 63 10.67 22.16 -2.71
N ASP A 64 11.75 21.91 -3.43
CA ASP A 64 11.77 20.92 -4.51
C ASP A 64 11.49 19.52 -3.99
N MET A 65 12.08 19.17 -2.84
CA MET A 65 11.84 17.90 -2.18
C MET A 65 10.42 17.82 -1.61
N ALA A 66 9.90 18.91 -1.01
CA ALA A 66 8.53 18.95 -0.51
C ALA A 66 7.52 18.76 -1.65
N ALA A 67 7.74 19.43 -2.79
CA ALA A 67 6.89 19.33 -3.95
C ALA A 67 6.80 17.89 -4.46
N PHE A 68 7.92 17.15 -4.48
CA PHE A 68 7.93 15.73 -4.83
C PHE A 68 7.25 14.86 -3.75
N ALA A 69 7.57 15.10 -2.47
CA ALA A 69 7.08 14.29 -1.37
C ALA A 69 5.55 14.33 -1.23
N ILE A 70 4.92 15.46 -1.56
CA ILE A 70 3.46 15.63 -1.56
C ILE A 70 2.76 14.69 -2.55
N TRP A 71 3.42 14.26 -3.63
CA TRP A 71 2.85 13.35 -4.63
C TRP A 71 3.13 11.87 -4.34
N ILE A 72 3.93 11.53 -3.34
CA ILE A 72 4.22 10.14 -2.98
C ILE A 72 2.94 9.38 -2.55
N PRO A 73 2.08 9.91 -1.65
CA PRO A 73 0.86 9.22 -1.26
C PRO A 73 -0.11 8.89 -2.43
N PRO A 74 -0.51 9.82 -3.32
CA PRO A 74 -1.38 9.47 -4.43
C PRO A 74 -0.71 8.50 -5.42
N ALA A 75 0.60 8.61 -5.64
CA ALA A 75 1.34 7.64 -6.45
C ALA A 75 1.32 6.23 -5.84
N PHE A 76 1.43 6.12 -4.51
CA PHE A 76 1.34 4.85 -3.80
C PHE A 76 -0.07 4.24 -3.85
N VAL A 77 -1.11 5.06 -3.72
CA VAL A 77 -2.51 4.62 -3.89
C VAL A 77 -2.75 4.16 -5.33
N ALA A 78 -2.29 4.90 -6.33
CA ALA A 78 -2.44 4.56 -7.74
C ALA A 78 -1.71 3.26 -8.11
N SER A 79 -0.48 3.06 -7.64
CA SER A 79 0.27 1.82 -7.90
C SER A 79 -0.35 0.61 -7.20
N SER A 80 -0.86 0.79 -5.98
CA SER A 80 -1.60 -0.25 -5.27
C SER A 80 -2.90 -0.64 -5.99
N PHE A 81 -3.63 0.35 -6.53
CA PHE A 81 -4.83 0.12 -7.33
C PHE A 81 -4.50 -0.64 -8.64
N ALA A 82 -3.44 -0.24 -9.34
CA ALA A 82 -2.96 -0.93 -10.54
C ALA A 82 -2.58 -2.40 -10.25
N PHE A 83 -1.90 -2.65 -9.13
CA PHE A 83 -1.58 -4.02 -8.69
C PHE A 83 -2.84 -4.83 -8.35
N GLY A 84 -3.86 -4.18 -7.77
CA GLY A 84 -5.17 -4.77 -7.56
C GLY A 84 -5.84 -5.21 -8.87
N ILE A 85 -5.79 -4.38 -9.92
CA ILE A 85 -6.30 -4.73 -11.25
C ILE A 85 -5.53 -5.91 -11.85
N LEU A 86 -4.20 -5.89 -11.81
CA LEU A 86 -3.38 -7.00 -12.32
C LEU A 86 -3.70 -8.31 -11.61
N THR A 87 -3.86 -8.27 -10.28
CA THR A 87 -4.22 -9.45 -9.50
C THR A 87 -5.62 -9.95 -9.85
N TYR A 88 -6.59 -9.05 -10.06
CA TYR A 88 -7.92 -9.42 -10.53
C TYR A 88 -7.88 -10.13 -11.88
N LEU A 89 -7.14 -9.58 -12.86
CA LEU A 89 -6.99 -10.21 -14.17
C LEU A 89 -6.36 -11.60 -14.07
N HIS A 90 -5.35 -11.75 -13.20
CA HIS A 90 -4.72 -13.04 -12.95
C HIS A 90 -5.69 -14.04 -12.31
N VAL A 91 -6.48 -13.65 -11.31
CA VAL A 91 -7.52 -14.50 -10.71
C VAL A 91 -8.57 -14.92 -11.74
N VAL A 92 -8.96 -14.03 -12.66
CA VAL A 92 -9.88 -14.38 -13.76
C VAL A 92 -9.25 -15.40 -14.71
N ALA A 93 -7.96 -15.28 -15.02
CA ALA A 93 -7.25 -16.23 -15.86
C ALA A 93 -7.14 -17.61 -15.19
N VAL A 94 -6.80 -17.66 -13.91
CA VAL A 94 -6.75 -18.89 -13.11
C VAL A 94 -8.13 -19.53 -12.99
N GLY A 95 -9.18 -18.73 -12.79
CA GLY A 95 -10.56 -19.22 -12.78
C GLY A 95 -10.94 -19.93 -14.08
N LYS A 96 -10.68 -19.28 -15.23
CA LYS A 96 -10.91 -19.91 -16.55
C LYS A 96 -10.17 -21.25 -16.71
N TYR A 97 -8.98 -21.38 -16.13
CA TYR A 97 -8.23 -22.63 -16.15
C TYR A 97 -8.86 -23.69 -15.22
N LEU A 98 -9.20 -23.31 -13.99
CA LEU A 98 -9.92 -24.18 -13.04
C LEU A 98 -11.20 -24.76 -13.65
N ARG A 99 -11.95 -23.94 -14.40
CA ARG A 99 -13.16 -24.41 -15.09
C ARG A 99 -12.87 -25.53 -16.09
N LYS A 100 -11.74 -25.49 -16.79
CA LYS A 100 -11.34 -26.57 -17.70
C LYS A 100 -11.03 -27.85 -16.91
N CYS A 101 -10.29 -27.74 -15.80
CA CYS A 101 -10.01 -28.88 -14.93
C CYS A 101 -11.32 -29.49 -14.36
N GLU A 102 -12.28 -28.66 -13.94
CA GLU A 102 -13.59 -29.12 -13.46
C GLU A 102 -14.37 -29.88 -14.54
N GLN A 103 -14.30 -29.42 -15.79
CA GLN A 103 -14.93 -30.09 -16.94
C GLN A 103 -14.27 -31.45 -17.23
N GLU A 104 -12.94 -31.54 -17.17
CA GLU A 104 -12.21 -32.80 -17.37
C GLU A 104 -12.46 -33.81 -16.23
N LEU A 105 -12.71 -33.32 -15.01
CA LEU A 105 -13.09 -34.13 -13.85
C LEU A 105 -14.56 -34.61 -13.90
N GLY A 106 -15.36 -34.18 -14.87
CA GLY A 106 -16.78 -34.50 -14.97
C GLY A 106 -17.65 -33.82 -13.90
N ALA A 107 -17.12 -32.78 -13.24
CA ALA A 107 -17.75 -32.06 -12.15
C ALA A 107 -18.27 -30.68 -12.59
N ASP A 108 -18.73 -30.56 -13.85
CA ASP A 108 -19.10 -29.28 -14.44
C ASP A 108 -20.21 -28.58 -13.65
N GLY A 109 -19.87 -27.44 -13.08
CA GLY A 109 -20.81 -26.59 -12.36
C GLY A 109 -20.96 -26.84 -10.87
N LEU A 110 -20.09 -27.65 -10.27
CA LEU A 110 -19.91 -27.63 -8.81
C LEU A 110 -18.99 -26.49 -8.35
N GLY A 111 -18.28 -25.84 -9.29
CA GLY A 111 -17.39 -24.72 -9.04
C GLY A 111 -18.10 -23.44 -8.58
N TRP A 112 -17.39 -22.69 -7.73
CA TRP A 112 -17.76 -21.35 -7.29
C TRP A 112 -18.10 -20.41 -8.44
N GLU A 113 -17.47 -20.56 -9.60
CA GLU A 113 -17.74 -19.73 -10.78
C GLU A 113 -19.19 -19.81 -11.24
N LYS A 114 -19.78 -21.01 -11.25
CA LYS A 114 -21.19 -21.17 -11.63
C LYS A 114 -22.10 -20.57 -10.57
N PHE A 115 -21.77 -20.73 -9.29
CA PHE A 115 -22.50 -20.10 -8.18
C PHE A 115 -22.49 -18.56 -8.27
N TRP A 116 -21.39 -17.98 -8.74
CA TRP A 116 -21.23 -16.53 -8.89
C TRP A 116 -21.65 -15.99 -10.26
N SER A 117 -21.78 -16.84 -11.29
CA SER A 117 -22.06 -16.44 -12.68
C SER A 117 -23.35 -15.61 -12.85
N GLY A 118 -24.36 -15.84 -12.00
CA GLY A 118 -25.62 -15.07 -12.01
C GLY A 118 -25.65 -13.89 -11.04
N LYS A 119 -24.62 -13.71 -10.21
CA LYS A 119 -24.60 -12.64 -9.19
C LYS A 119 -23.84 -11.44 -9.73
N ARG A 120 -24.37 -10.24 -9.46
CA ARG A 120 -23.67 -9.00 -9.80
C ARG A 120 -22.40 -8.88 -8.94
N PRO A 121 -21.28 -8.37 -9.49
CA PRO A 121 -20.00 -8.27 -8.78
C PRO A 121 -19.97 -7.07 -7.82
N TYR A 122 -20.94 -6.98 -6.90
CA TYR A 122 -21.09 -5.84 -5.98
C TYR A 122 -19.84 -5.57 -5.15
N LEU A 123 -19.13 -6.62 -4.73
CA LEU A 123 -17.91 -6.49 -3.93
C LEU A 123 -16.79 -5.83 -4.74
N THR A 124 -16.57 -6.28 -5.99
CA THR A 124 -15.57 -5.69 -6.88
C THR A 124 -15.92 -4.25 -7.21
N ILE A 125 -17.19 -3.96 -7.54
CA ILE A 125 -17.65 -2.59 -7.82
C ILE A 125 -17.44 -1.69 -6.60
N GLY A 126 -17.86 -2.13 -5.42
CA GLY A 126 -17.68 -1.38 -4.18
C GLY A 126 -16.21 -1.09 -3.87
N LEU A 127 -15.34 -2.08 -4.03
CA LEU A 127 -13.91 -1.92 -3.83
C LEU A 127 -13.31 -0.93 -4.84
N THR A 128 -13.70 -1.01 -6.12
CA THR A 128 -13.28 -0.07 -7.15
C THR A 128 -13.71 1.36 -6.84
N VAL A 129 -14.96 1.56 -6.39
CA VAL A 129 -15.45 2.89 -5.98
C VAL A 129 -14.63 3.44 -4.82
N ILE A 130 -14.34 2.63 -3.80
CA ILE A 130 -13.52 3.05 -2.65
C ILE A 130 -12.11 3.44 -3.10
N TRP A 131 -11.48 2.68 -4.00
CA TRP A 131 -10.17 3.04 -4.56
C TRP A 131 -10.19 4.36 -5.32
N ILE A 132 -11.21 4.59 -6.15
CA ILE A 132 -11.38 5.85 -6.88
C ILE A 132 -11.55 7.02 -5.90
N LEU A 133 -12.37 6.85 -4.86
CA LEU A 133 -12.54 7.86 -3.83
C LEU A 133 -11.23 8.14 -3.09
N LEU A 134 -10.51 7.09 -2.67
CA LEU A 134 -9.23 7.23 -1.98
C LEU A 134 -8.20 7.96 -2.84
N LEU A 135 -8.10 7.60 -4.12
CA LEU A 135 -7.20 8.25 -5.07
C LEU A 135 -7.59 9.72 -5.27
N THR A 136 -8.87 10.00 -5.51
CA THR A 136 -9.38 11.36 -5.71
C THR A 136 -9.11 12.24 -4.48
N CYS A 137 -9.42 11.74 -3.28
CA CYS A 137 -9.13 12.44 -2.03
C CYS A 137 -7.63 12.68 -1.85
N SER A 138 -6.78 11.68 -2.14
CA SER A 138 -5.33 11.84 -2.01
C SER A 138 -4.79 12.89 -2.98
N VAL A 139 -5.21 12.88 -4.25
CA VAL A 139 -4.82 13.88 -5.25
C VAL A 139 -5.31 15.28 -4.85
N TYR A 140 -6.54 15.39 -4.36
CA TYR A 140 -7.10 16.66 -3.88
C TYR A 140 -6.29 17.24 -2.72
N VAL A 141 -5.95 16.41 -1.72
CA VAL A 141 -5.12 16.82 -0.58
C VAL A 141 -3.73 17.24 -1.06
N SER A 142 -3.08 16.46 -1.94
CA SER A 142 -1.78 16.82 -2.52
C SER A 142 -1.84 18.16 -3.25
N TYR A 143 -2.89 18.40 -4.02
CA TYR A 143 -3.10 19.65 -4.74
C TYR A 143 -3.24 20.84 -3.77
N GLN A 144 -4.08 20.70 -2.74
CA GLN A 144 -4.28 21.72 -1.71
C GLN A 144 -2.99 22.02 -0.93
N MET A 145 -2.22 21.00 -0.57
CA MET A 145 -0.93 21.16 0.10
C MET A 145 0.08 21.90 -0.79
N ARG A 146 0.13 21.57 -2.09
CA ARG A 146 1.02 22.22 -3.05
C ARG A 146 0.72 23.70 -3.20
N GLN A 147 -0.56 24.08 -3.34
CA GLN A 147 -0.97 25.48 -3.43
C GLN A 147 -0.54 26.29 -2.20
N LYS A 148 -0.64 25.71 -1.00
CA LYS A 148 -0.17 26.35 0.24
C LYS A 148 1.34 26.45 0.35
N LEU A 149 2.08 25.58 -0.35
CA LEU A 149 3.54 25.51 -0.28
C LEU A 149 4.24 26.56 -1.14
N GLU A 150 3.66 26.87 -2.30
CA GLU A 150 4.24 27.77 -3.30
C GLU A 150 4.59 29.18 -2.78
N PRO A 151 3.73 29.87 -2.00
CA PRO A 151 4.02 31.23 -1.55
C PRO A 151 5.04 31.33 -0.42
N LEU A 152 5.32 30.24 0.31
CA LEU A 152 6.15 30.28 1.51
C LEU A 152 7.63 30.39 1.15
N PRO A 153 8.42 31.33 1.68
CA PRO A 153 9.86 31.39 1.43
C PRO A 153 10.61 30.19 2.07
N ASN A 154 11.75 29.82 1.49
CA ASN A 154 12.66 28.86 2.14
C ASN A 154 13.20 29.49 3.43
N CYS A 155 13.22 28.75 4.54
CA CYS A 155 13.97 29.21 5.71
C CYS A 155 15.45 29.39 5.31
N PRO A 156 16.13 30.46 5.74
CA PRO A 156 17.58 30.49 5.70
C PRO A 156 18.07 29.25 6.44
N ASN A 157 18.94 28.47 5.80
CA ASN A 157 19.43 27.19 6.32
C ASN A 157 19.77 27.38 7.81
N PRO A 158 19.04 26.75 8.75
CA PRO A 158 19.45 26.80 10.13
C PRO A 158 20.84 26.20 10.12
N LYS A 159 21.85 26.98 10.52
CA LYS A 159 23.17 26.39 10.78
C LYS A 159 22.90 25.31 11.80
N ILE A 160 22.85 24.06 11.33
CA ILE A 160 22.68 22.90 12.18
C ILE A 160 23.98 22.85 12.95
N SER A 161 24.04 23.58 14.06
CA SER A 161 25.09 23.45 15.04
C SER A 161 24.78 22.15 15.73
N ILE A 162 25.13 21.04 15.08
CA ILE A 162 25.21 19.74 15.70
C ILE A 162 26.28 19.93 16.76
N LYS A 163 25.87 20.30 17.98
CA LYS A 163 26.71 20.09 19.14
C LYS A 163 26.82 18.58 19.24
N LEU A 164 27.85 18.02 18.61
CA LEU A 164 28.22 16.64 18.87
C LEU A 164 28.37 16.55 20.40
N PRO A 165 27.68 15.62 21.07
CA PRO A 165 27.91 15.42 22.49
C PRO A 165 29.39 15.13 22.68
N ASP A 166 30.04 15.88 23.57
CA ASP A 166 31.45 15.67 23.89
C ASP A 166 31.62 14.24 24.43
N LEU A 167 32.07 13.34 23.55
CA LEU A 167 32.43 11.95 23.85
C LEU A 167 33.53 11.84 24.91
N SER A 168 34.15 12.95 25.31
CA SER A 168 35.16 13.04 26.36
C SER A 168 34.65 12.69 27.77
N THR A 169 33.35 12.64 28.02
CA THR A 169 32.81 12.36 29.39
C THR A 169 32.25 10.95 29.57
N ALA A 170 32.14 10.15 28.52
CA ALA A 170 31.59 8.78 28.59
C ALA A 170 32.58 7.71 29.11
N GLY A 171 33.86 8.06 29.34
CA GLY A 171 34.90 7.13 29.79
C GLY A 171 35.01 6.91 31.30
N ARG A 172 34.04 7.34 32.13
CA ARG A 172 34.19 7.35 33.60
C ARG A 172 33.01 6.77 34.40
N ALA A 173 32.33 5.76 33.86
CA ALA A 173 31.54 4.83 34.66
C ALA A 173 32.25 3.48 34.52
N GLY A 174 33.04 3.02 35.50
CA GLY A 174 32.55 2.60 36.81
C GLY A 174 32.85 1.10 36.89
N HIS A 175 34.05 0.77 37.37
CA HIS A 175 34.44 -0.60 37.67
C HIS A 175 33.49 -1.15 38.74
N PRO A 176 32.77 -2.26 38.52
CA PRO A 176 32.03 -2.90 39.60
C PRO A 176 33.04 -3.56 40.56
N GLU A 177 33.06 -3.08 41.81
CA GLU A 177 33.73 -3.78 42.91
C GLU A 177 33.04 -5.12 43.14
N SER A 178 33.85 -6.17 43.10
CA SER A 178 33.50 -7.56 43.42
C SER A 178 33.16 -7.71 44.91
N LEU A 179 32.02 -8.32 45.19
CA LEU A 179 31.70 -8.99 46.46
C LEU A 179 30.99 -10.31 46.14
#